data_AF-A0A942PMA5-F1
#
_entry.id   AF-A0A942PMA5-F1
#
_cell.length_a   1.000
_cell.length_b   1.000
_cell.length_c   1.000
_cell.angle_alpha   90.00
_cell.angle_beta   90.00
_cell.angle_gamma   90.00
#
_symmetry.space_group_name_H-M   'P 1'
#
loop_
_entity.id
_entity.type
_entity.pdbx_description
1 polymer ?
#
loop_
_entity_poly.entity_id
_entity_poly.type
_entity_poly.pdbx_seq_one_letter_code
_entity_poly.pdbx_strand_id
1 'polypeptide(L)'
;MTFEKSEQYIQNLIASTENHLTQQAPHLSSQELIYALSLLGEGKEEQWKQKTRAIINGLYNRQSLEQAGQALNAAQVLDLLQHRQMLETKEVWKISPLMVGIRPFIFRELLAQAAPQELQILKQEGMAEPVQHHITLLTQDLLLEIEGLLNQSFYLEMEIYAVEAAALPDDIQLYLDRIQKTSLQLHHCLSSLNALLELTWNTPRLDLIEKLTFAKTSVQKVLNQLGQPGDEATSPTGLFAKVIHLFENMFKPEHSLMGLENLDEEIPILEALTKFSLWYVVDYWELGLLPSIKQREQLNLDPAVYSEKECLDYREQLLKEVSQNLAQKGLKTVCDLKKHRIFSKKSLSHYLQS
;
A
#
# COMPACT_ATOMS: atom_id res chain seq x y z
N MET A 1 26.73 39.14 -4.40
CA MET A 1 25.75 39.44 -3.33
C MET A 1 25.96 38.44 -2.19
N THR A 2 25.74 38.82 -0.94
CA THR A 2 25.61 37.84 0.16
C THR A 2 24.32 37.06 -0.01
N PHE A 3 24.29 35.79 0.41
CA PHE A 3 23.14 34.87 0.24
C PHE A 3 21.82 35.49 0.76
N GLU A 4 21.87 36.11 1.94
CA GLU A 4 20.72 36.80 2.57
C GLU A 4 20.14 37.95 1.72
N LYS A 5 20.98 38.68 0.96
CA LYS A 5 20.51 39.77 0.10
C LYS A 5 19.81 39.25 -1.16
N SER A 6 20.25 38.09 -1.66
CA SER A 6 19.62 37.45 -2.81
C SER A 6 18.29 36.82 -2.39
N GLU A 7 18.21 36.19 -1.23
CA GLU A 7 16.97 35.64 -0.69
C GLU A 7 15.89 36.71 -0.48
N GLN A 8 16.23 37.82 0.18
CA GLN A 8 15.31 38.93 0.40
C GLN A 8 14.86 39.58 -0.93
N TYR A 9 15.76 39.67 -1.91
CA TYR A 9 15.42 40.12 -3.26
C TYR A 9 14.38 39.20 -3.92
N ILE A 10 14.57 37.88 -3.86
CA ILE A 10 13.66 36.91 -4.48
C ILE A 10 12.30 36.88 -3.79
N GLN A 11 12.25 37.01 -2.46
CA GLN A 11 10.97 37.11 -1.74
C GLN A 11 10.19 38.38 -2.14
N ASN A 12 10.87 39.52 -2.24
CA ASN A 12 10.25 40.76 -2.72
C ASN A 12 9.78 40.64 -4.18
N LEU A 13 10.56 39.94 -5.01
CA LEU A 13 10.20 39.68 -6.40
C LEU A 13 8.96 38.78 -6.49
N ILE A 14 8.86 37.71 -5.69
CA ILE A 14 7.68 36.86 -5.63
C ILE A 14 6.45 37.64 -5.16
N ALA A 15 6.59 38.56 -4.21
CA ALA A 15 5.50 39.41 -3.74
C ALA A 15 5.01 40.42 -4.79
N SER A 16 5.76 40.63 -5.88
CA SER A 16 5.41 41.57 -6.94
C SER A 16 4.33 41.04 -7.90
N THR A 17 3.92 41.90 -8.85
CA THR A 17 2.90 41.57 -9.85
C THR A 17 3.44 40.64 -10.94
N GLU A 18 2.54 39.91 -11.59
CA GLU A 18 2.86 38.98 -12.70
C GLU A 18 3.65 39.65 -13.84
N ASN A 19 3.30 40.89 -14.19
CA ASN A 19 4.00 41.64 -15.22
C ASN A 19 5.45 41.94 -14.82
N HIS A 20 5.68 42.25 -13.55
CA HIS A 20 7.04 42.50 -13.05
C HIS A 20 7.86 41.21 -13.03
N LEU A 21 7.27 40.09 -12.59
CA LEU A 21 7.88 38.77 -12.65
C LEU A 21 8.31 38.39 -14.06
N THR A 22 7.43 38.60 -15.05
CA THR A 22 7.71 38.29 -16.46
C THR A 22 8.88 39.10 -17.00
N GLN A 23 8.98 40.38 -16.64
CA GLN A 23 10.08 41.26 -17.08
C GLN A 23 11.41 40.94 -16.41
N GLN A 24 11.40 40.50 -15.14
CA GLN A 24 12.61 40.22 -14.38
C GLN A 24 13.14 38.80 -14.59
N ALA A 25 12.29 37.83 -14.96
CA ALA A 25 12.67 36.44 -15.16
C ALA A 25 13.91 36.21 -16.07
N PRO A 26 14.07 36.89 -17.23
CA PRO A 26 15.26 36.70 -18.06
C PRO A 26 16.57 37.22 -17.43
N HIS A 27 16.49 38.02 -16.37
CA HIS A 27 17.65 38.60 -15.68
C HIS A 27 18.06 37.84 -14.42
N LEU A 28 17.29 36.83 -14.01
CA LEU A 28 17.62 36.00 -12.85
C LEU A 28 18.80 35.09 -13.17
N SER A 29 19.74 34.99 -12.23
CA SER A 29 20.74 33.92 -12.26
C SER A 29 20.08 32.55 -12.08
N SER A 30 20.77 31.47 -12.47
CA SER A 30 20.24 30.11 -12.34
C SER A 30 19.83 29.76 -10.90
N GLN A 31 20.62 30.20 -9.91
CA GLN A 31 20.32 29.95 -8.49
C GLN A 31 19.09 30.73 -8.03
N GLU A 32 18.96 31.98 -8.45
CA GLU A 32 17.81 32.83 -8.15
C GLU A 32 16.52 32.29 -8.78
N LEU A 33 16.59 31.82 -10.03
CA LEU A 33 15.46 31.21 -10.72
C LEU A 33 15.00 29.92 -10.02
N ILE A 34 15.92 29.04 -9.66
CA ILE A 34 15.62 27.79 -8.94
C ILE A 34 14.99 28.12 -7.58
N TYR A 35 15.59 29.05 -6.83
CA TYR A 35 15.07 29.45 -5.53
C TYR A 35 13.68 30.07 -5.65
N ALA A 36 13.47 30.98 -6.60
CA ALA A 36 12.17 31.61 -6.85
C ALA A 36 11.06 30.59 -7.15
N LEU A 37 11.33 29.65 -8.06
CA LEU A 37 10.37 28.61 -8.42
C LEU A 37 10.11 27.63 -7.27
N SER A 38 11.10 27.38 -6.41
CA SER A 38 10.94 26.49 -5.25
C SER A 38 10.06 27.08 -4.15
N LEU A 39 9.99 28.42 -4.05
CA LEU A 39 9.12 29.14 -3.15
C LEU A 39 7.68 29.22 -3.67
N LEU A 40 7.50 29.13 -4.99
CA LEU A 40 6.19 29.01 -5.61
C LEU A 40 5.75 27.54 -5.56
N GLY A 41 4.62 27.26 -4.94
CA GLY A 41 4.10 25.90 -4.85
C GLY A 41 2.80 25.86 -4.08
N GLU A 42 2.09 24.75 -4.22
CA GLU A 42 0.85 24.53 -3.49
C GLU A 42 1.08 24.66 -1.98
N GLY A 43 0.27 25.49 -1.33
CA GLY A 43 0.38 25.79 0.10
C GLY A 43 1.49 26.78 0.50
N LYS A 44 2.31 27.28 -0.43
CA LYS A 44 3.38 28.25 -0.14
C LYS A 44 3.02 29.70 -0.48
N GLU A 45 2.29 29.90 -1.58
CA GLU A 45 1.92 31.21 -2.10
C GLU A 45 0.51 31.13 -2.70
N GLU A 46 -0.39 32.08 -2.38
CA GLU A 46 -1.80 32.01 -2.80
C GLU A 46 -1.97 32.04 -4.33
N GLN A 47 -1.13 32.83 -5.02
CA GLN A 47 -1.15 33.01 -6.48
C GLN A 47 -0.03 32.25 -7.18
N TRP A 48 0.41 31.11 -6.61
CA TRP A 48 1.57 30.39 -7.11
C TRP A 48 1.46 29.98 -8.59
N LYS A 49 0.24 29.65 -9.05
CA LYS A 49 -0.04 29.26 -10.45
C LYS A 49 0.28 30.40 -11.42
N GLN A 50 -0.33 31.56 -11.19
CA GLN A 50 -0.12 32.72 -12.05
C GLN A 50 1.34 33.19 -12.04
N LYS A 51 1.96 33.21 -10.85
CA LYS A 51 3.36 33.62 -10.68
C LYS A 51 4.35 32.65 -11.33
N THR A 52 4.09 31.34 -11.24
CA THR A 52 4.91 30.33 -11.94
C THR A 52 4.83 30.54 -13.45
N ARG A 53 3.63 30.73 -14.00
CA ARG A 53 3.44 31.02 -15.43
C ARG A 53 4.14 32.31 -15.86
N ALA A 54 4.03 33.38 -15.08
CA ALA A 54 4.69 34.65 -15.36
C ALA A 54 6.21 34.50 -15.49
N ILE A 55 6.84 33.77 -14.57
CA ILE A 55 8.28 33.49 -14.64
C ILE A 55 8.61 32.71 -15.91
N ILE A 56 7.93 31.60 -16.19
CA ILE A 56 8.20 30.77 -17.38
C ILE A 56 7.95 31.53 -18.69
N ASN A 57 6.93 32.39 -18.73
CA ASN A 57 6.62 33.23 -19.90
C ASN A 57 7.74 34.23 -20.18
N GLY A 58 8.38 34.78 -19.15
CA GLY A 58 9.52 35.69 -19.28
C GLY A 58 10.83 35.04 -19.72
N LEU A 59 10.93 33.71 -19.71
CA LEU A 59 12.13 32.99 -20.15
C LEU A 59 12.13 32.75 -21.66
N TYR A 60 13.18 33.21 -22.34
CA TYR A 60 13.33 33.07 -23.80
C TYR A 60 14.55 32.23 -24.23
N ASN A 61 15.44 31.91 -23.30
CA ASN A 61 16.60 31.10 -23.60
C ASN A 61 16.39 29.65 -23.13
N ARG A 62 16.94 28.70 -23.88
CA ARG A 62 16.79 27.26 -23.59
C ARG A 62 17.38 26.88 -22.24
N GLN A 63 18.56 27.38 -21.90
CA GLN A 63 19.27 27.02 -20.68
C GLN A 63 18.49 27.38 -19.42
N SER A 64 17.92 28.59 -19.34
CA SER A 64 17.09 29.04 -18.22
C SER A 64 15.80 28.23 -18.11
N LEU A 65 15.20 27.79 -19.21
CA LEU A 65 14.05 26.88 -19.16
C LEU A 65 14.45 25.49 -18.61
N GLU A 66 15.60 24.97 -19.01
CA GLU A 66 16.14 23.73 -18.42
C GLU A 66 16.41 23.90 -16.92
N GLN A 67 16.98 25.03 -16.48
CA GLN A 67 17.18 25.32 -15.05
C GLN A 67 15.85 25.47 -14.30
N ALA A 68 14.85 26.11 -14.92
CA ALA A 68 13.51 26.21 -14.35
C ALA A 68 12.90 24.81 -14.14
N GLY A 69 13.03 23.92 -15.13
CA GLY A 69 12.54 22.54 -15.05
C GLY A 69 13.08 21.76 -13.84
N GLN A 70 14.32 22.04 -13.40
CA GLN A 70 14.91 21.39 -12.23
C GLN A 70 14.22 21.75 -10.91
N ALA A 71 13.64 22.96 -10.84
CA ALA A 71 13.02 23.50 -9.64
C ALA A 71 11.52 23.21 -9.53
N LEU A 72 10.85 22.93 -10.67
CA LEU A 72 9.42 22.69 -10.71
C LEU A 72 9.04 21.38 -9.99
N ASN A 73 7.91 21.42 -9.28
CA ASN A 73 7.23 20.24 -8.77
C ASN A 73 6.13 19.74 -9.74
N ALA A 74 5.58 18.55 -9.48
CA ALA A 74 4.59 17.94 -10.36
C ALA A 74 3.35 18.84 -10.58
N ALA A 75 2.80 19.43 -9.51
CA ALA A 75 1.64 20.32 -9.58
C ALA A 75 1.90 21.55 -10.46
N GLN A 76 3.10 22.14 -10.39
CA GLN A 76 3.50 23.26 -11.25
C GLN A 76 3.61 22.86 -12.71
N VAL A 77 4.19 21.70 -13.00
CA VAL A 77 4.30 21.21 -14.38
C VAL A 77 2.90 20.91 -14.94
N LEU A 78 2.02 20.26 -14.17
CA LEU A 78 0.64 19.99 -14.58
C LEU A 78 -0.11 21.29 -14.87
N ASP A 79 0.01 22.30 -14.01
CA ASP A 79 -0.60 23.62 -14.23
C ASP A 79 -0.14 24.27 -15.53
N LEU A 80 1.17 24.19 -15.84
CA LEU A 80 1.75 24.68 -17.09
C LEU A 80 1.23 23.90 -18.31
N LEU A 81 1.03 22.58 -18.19
CA LEU A 81 0.45 21.76 -19.25
C LEU A 81 -1.04 22.10 -19.49
N GLN A 82 -1.84 22.27 -18.44
CA GLN A 82 -3.27 22.61 -18.56
C GLN A 82 -3.51 23.93 -19.29
N HIS A 83 -2.64 24.92 -19.08
CA HIS A 83 -2.83 26.28 -19.60
C HIS A 83 -2.23 26.49 -20.99
N ARG A 84 -2.19 25.41 -21.80
CA ARG A 84 -1.72 25.42 -23.18
C ARG A 84 -2.55 26.30 -24.13
N GLN A 85 -3.69 26.83 -23.71
CA GLN A 85 -4.36 27.94 -24.43
C GLN A 85 -3.55 29.25 -24.41
N MET A 86 -2.58 29.44 -23.50
CA MET A 86 -1.53 30.47 -23.62
C MET A 86 -0.41 30.07 -24.61
N LEU A 87 -0.34 28.82 -25.04
CA LEU A 87 0.67 28.27 -25.97
C LEU A 87 0.13 28.07 -27.39
N GLU A 88 -1.12 28.46 -27.69
CA GLU A 88 -1.68 28.52 -29.05
C GLU A 88 -1.05 29.68 -29.84
N THR A 89 0.25 29.56 -30.15
CA THR A 89 0.82 29.62 -31.51
C THR A 89 2.32 29.96 -31.53
N LYS A 90 2.96 30.37 -30.41
CA LYS A 90 4.40 30.77 -30.44
C LYS A 90 5.32 30.22 -29.34
N GLU A 91 4.80 29.64 -28.26
CA GLU A 91 5.63 29.30 -27.09
C GLU A 91 5.69 27.79 -26.76
N VAL A 92 5.05 26.92 -27.54
CA VAL A 92 5.08 25.45 -27.36
C VAL A 92 6.51 24.90 -27.23
N TRP A 93 7.46 25.54 -27.94
CA TRP A 93 8.87 25.16 -27.91
C TRP A 93 9.48 25.17 -26.49
N LYS A 94 8.89 25.86 -25.52
CA LYS A 94 9.36 25.91 -24.12
C LYS A 94 9.17 24.59 -23.36
N ILE A 95 8.23 23.73 -23.78
CA ILE A 95 7.94 22.47 -23.09
C ILE A 95 9.13 21.53 -23.14
N SER A 96 9.75 21.36 -24.32
CA SER A 96 10.86 20.42 -24.49
C SER A 96 12.07 20.76 -23.59
N PRO A 97 12.57 22.01 -23.52
CA PRO A 97 13.59 22.42 -22.55
C PRO A 97 13.17 22.23 -21.09
N LEU A 98 11.93 22.53 -20.72
CA LEU A 98 11.44 22.27 -19.36
C LEU A 98 11.52 20.77 -19.02
N MET A 99 11.12 19.91 -19.96
CA MET A 99 11.20 18.46 -19.82
C MET A 99 12.64 17.96 -19.67
N VAL A 100 13.62 18.57 -20.34
CA VAL A 100 15.04 18.24 -20.12
C VAL A 100 15.46 18.49 -18.67
N GLY A 101 14.97 19.58 -18.08
CA GLY A 101 15.31 19.97 -16.71
C GLY A 101 14.59 19.18 -15.61
N ILE A 102 13.39 18.64 -15.91
CA ILE A 102 12.57 17.94 -14.91
C ILE A 102 13.31 16.73 -14.36
N ARG A 103 13.25 16.56 -13.04
CA ARG A 103 13.85 15.41 -12.35
C ARG A 103 13.00 14.15 -12.60
N PRO A 104 13.59 12.95 -12.77
CA PRO A 104 12.83 11.74 -13.07
C PRO A 104 11.72 11.42 -12.07
N PHE A 105 11.93 11.69 -10.78
CA PHE A 105 10.89 11.47 -9.76
C PHE A 105 9.69 12.41 -9.92
N ILE A 106 9.92 13.67 -10.34
CA ILE A 106 8.84 14.62 -10.63
C ILE A 106 8.07 14.16 -11.87
N PHE A 107 8.76 13.61 -12.88
CA PHE A 107 8.09 13.02 -14.03
C PHE A 107 7.22 11.81 -13.62
N ARG A 108 7.70 10.95 -12.72
CA ARG A 108 6.91 9.84 -12.15
C ARG A 108 5.67 10.35 -11.41
N GLU A 109 5.82 11.34 -10.54
CA GLU A 109 4.70 11.97 -9.81
C GLU A 109 3.67 12.61 -10.75
N LEU A 110 4.16 13.26 -11.81
CA LEU A 110 3.34 13.87 -12.84
C LEU A 110 2.45 12.82 -13.53
N LEU A 111 2.99 11.66 -13.91
CA LEU A 111 2.18 10.58 -14.50
C LEU A 111 1.14 10.01 -13.54
N ALA A 112 1.44 9.97 -12.24
CA ALA A 112 0.51 9.49 -11.24
C ALA A 112 -0.66 10.45 -10.97
N GLN A 113 -0.45 11.75 -11.17
CA GLN A 113 -1.43 12.81 -10.88
C GLN A 113 -2.14 13.34 -12.12
N ALA A 114 -1.60 13.10 -13.32
CA ALA A 114 -2.12 13.66 -14.56
C ALA A 114 -3.54 13.20 -14.89
N ALA A 115 -4.43 14.16 -15.09
CA ALA A 115 -5.74 13.98 -15.68
C ALA A 115 -5.61 13.56 -17.16
N PRO A 116 -6.66 12.94 -17.75
CA PRO A 116 -6.63 12.50 -19.14
C PRO A 116 -6.25 13.58 -20.15
N GLN A 117 -6.62 14.85 -19.90
CA GLN A 117 -6.27 15.97 -20.78
C GLN A 117 -4.77 16.30 -20.75
N GLU A 118 -4.14 16.24 -19.57
CA GLU A 118 -2.71 16.52 -19.42
C GLU A 118 -1.87 15.39 -20.01
N LEU A 119 -2.30 14.14 -19.82
CA LEU A 119 -1.70 12.98 -20.49
C LEU A 119 -1.73 13.13 -22.01
N GLN A 120 -2.81 13.65 -22.60
CA GLN A 120 -2.86 13.91 -24.04
C GLN A 120 -1.80 14.91 -24.52
N ILE A 121 -1.44 15.89 -23.69
CA ILE A 121 -0.39 16.86 -24.02
C ILE A 121 0.98 16.16 -23.99
N LEU A 122 1.25 15.38 -22.95
CA LEU A 122 2.48 14.58 -22.87
C LEU A 122 2.62 13.59 -24.02
N LYS A 123 1.50 13.00 -24.49
CA LYS A 123 1.50 12.11 -25.67
C LYS A 123 1.96 12.82 -26.93
N GLN A 124 1.51 14.05 -27.14
CA GLN A 124 1.94 14.84 -28.31
C GLN A 124 3.43 15.15 -28.25
N GLU A 125 3.96 15.41 -27.05
CA GLU A 125 5.39 15.60 -26.80
C GLU A 125 6.16 14.27 -26.68
N GLY A 126 5.49 13.12 -26.73
CA GLY A 126 6.10 11.79 -26.60
C GLY A 126 7.13 11.47 -27.68
N MET A 127 7.02 12.14 -28.84
CA MET A 127 7.99 12.05 -29.92
C MET A 127 9.28 12.83 -29.63
N ALA A 128 9.28 13.75 -28.67
CA ALA A 128 10.46 14.53 -28.32
C ALA A 128 11.43 13.72 -27.45
N GLU A 129 12.74 13.88 -27.73
CA GLU A 129 13.81 13.19 -27.02
C GLU A 129 13.74 13.31 -25.48
N PRO A 130 13.42 14.48 -24.87
CA PRO A 130 13.38 14.60 -23.42
C PRO A 130 12.30 13.71 -22.77
N VAL A 131 11.13 13.61 -23.41
CA VAL A 131 10.04 12.76 -22.92
C VAL A 131 10.42 11.28 -23.11
N GLN A 132 11.01 10.91 -24.24
CA GLN A 132 11.49 9.54 -24.47
C GLN A 132 12.59 9.14 -23.47
N HIS A 133 13.47 10.06 -23.10
CA HIS A 133 14.48 9.83 -22.08
C HIS A 133 13.85 9.52 -20.72
N HIS A 134 12.87 10.34 -20.28
CA HIS A 134 12.13 10.09 -19.05
C HIS A 134 11.35 8.78 -19.07
N ILE A 135 10.70 8.46 -20.20
CA ILE A 135 10.02 7.17 -20.37
C ILE A 135 11.03 6.02 -20.22
N THR A 136 12.23 6.15 -20.81
CA THR A 136 13.27 5.12 -20.74
C THR A 136 13.76 4.91 -19.30
N LEU A 137 14.08 5.99 -18.58
CA LEU A 137 14.52 5.92 -17.19
C LEU A 137 13.44 5.32 -16.29
N LEU A 138 12.21 5.84 -16.37
CA LEU A 138 11.11 5.36 -15.55
C LEU A 138 10.75 3.90 -15.85
N THR A 139 10.89 3.47 -17.11
CA THR A 139 10.72 2.05 -17.47
C THR A 139 11.74 1.17 -16.76
N GLN A 140 13.02 1.58 -16.72
CA GLN A 140 14.05 0.81 -16.03
C GLN A 140 13.78 0.72 -14.52
N ASP A 141 13.44 1.85 -13.90
CA ASP A 141 13.13 1.91 -12.47
C ASP A 141 11.93 1.03 -12.11
N LEU A 142 10.85 1.10 -12.91
CA LEU A 142 9.66 0.29 -12.69
C LEU A 142 9.93 -1.21 -12.90
N LEU A 143 10.76 -1.58 -13.87
CA LEU A 143 11.11 -2.98 -14.09
C LEU A 143 11.87 -3.58 -12.89
N LEU A 144 12.79 -2.82 -12.30
CA LEU A 144 13.50 -3.23 -11.08
C LEU A 144 12.55 -3.35 -9.88
N GLU A 145 11.63 -2.39 -9.72
CA GLU A 145 10.61 -2.42 -8.66
C GLU A 145 9.71 -3.65 -8.81
N ILE A 146 9.28 -3.94 -10.04
CA ILE A 146 8.45 -5.12 -10.36
C ILE A 146 9.21 -6.40 -10.07
N GLU A 147 10.46 -6.54 -10.50
CA GLU A 147 11.27 -7.73 -10.20
C GLU A 147 11.34 -8.00 -8.69
N GLY A 148 11.55 -6.95 -7.89
CA GLY A 148 11.49 -7.04 -6.43
C GLY A 148 10.15 -7.56 -5.91
N LEU A 149 9.03 -7.03 -6.42
CA LEU A 149 7.68 -7.44 -6.01
C LEU A 149 7.33 -8.87 -6.47
N LEU A 150 7.77 -9.28 -7.67
CA LEU A 150 7.59 -10.64 -8.17
C LEU A 150 8.33 -11.65 -7.28
N ASN A 151 9.58 -11.34 -6.90
CA ASN A 151 10.36 -12.16 -5.98
C ASN A 151 9.68 -12.23 -4.61
N GLN A 152 9.21 -11.10 -4.06
CA GLN A 152 8.47 -11.09 -2.79
C GLN A 152 7.21 -11.94 -2.84
N SER A 153 6.44 -11.88 -3.93
CA SER A 153 5.26 -12.72 -4.11
C SER A 153 5.62 -14.20 -4.20
N PHE A 154 6.70 -14.54 -4.91
CA PHE A 154 7.17 -15.93 -5.02
C PHE A 154 7.60 -16.49 -3.67
N TYR A 155 8.36 -15.73 -2.88
CA TYR A 155 8.76 -16.17 -1.53
C TYR A 155 7.56 -16.30 -0.60
N LEU A 156 6.61 -15.36 -0.67
CA LEU A 156 5.37 -15.45 0.10
C LEU A 156 4.57 -16.70 -0.25
N GLU A 157 4.45 -17.01 -1.54
CA GLU A 157 3.85 -18.25 -2.01
C GLU A 157 4.56 -19.47 -1.41
N MET A 158 5.88 -19.56 -1.55
CA MET A 158 6.67 -20.69 -1.02
C MET A 158 6.56 -20.84 0.49
N GLU A 159 6.57 -19.74 1.24
CA GLU A 159 6.32 -19.77 2.68
C GLU A 159 4.94 -20.36 2.99
N ILE A 160 3.88 -19.93 2.29
CA ILE A 160 2.52 -20.46 2.47
C ILE A 160 2.45 -21.96 2.17
N TYR A 161 3.16 -22.44 1.13
CA TYR A 161 3.23 -23.88 0.82
C TYR A 161 4.04 -24.69 1.83
N ALA A 162 5.05 -24.07 2.46
CA ALA A 162 5.90 -24.72 3.45
C ALA A 162 5.27 -24.79 4.84
N VAL A 163 4.14 -24.10 5.08
CA VAL A 163 3.38 -24.24 6.31
C VAL A 163 2.81 -25.66 6.40
N GLU A 164 3.49 -26.52 7.16
CA GLU A 164 2.96 -27.82 7.55
C GLU A 164 1.79 -27.63 8.53
N ALA A 165 0.73 -28.43 8.36
CA ALA A 165 -0.48 -28.35 9.18
C ALA A 165 -0.23 -28.53 10.69
N ALA A 166 0.89 -29.15 11.09
CA ALA A 166 1.28 -29.36 12.48
C ALA A 166 2.11 -28.21 13.09
N ALA A 167 2.63 -27.30 12.26
CA ALA A 167 3.46 -26.16 12.67
C ALA A 167 2.89 -24.84 12.11
N LEU A 168 1.57 -24.71 12.17
CA LEU A 168 0.86 -23.50 11.74
C LEU A 168 1.39 -22.28 12.51
N PRO A 169 1.86 -21.24 11.82
CA PRO A 169 2.33 -20.01 12.45
C PRO A 169 1.24 -19.37 13.31
N ASP A 170 1.65 -18.71 14.39
CA ASP A 170 0.76 -18.10 15.39
C ASP A 170 -0.20 -17.02 14.84
N ASP A 171 -0.05 -16.58 13.58
CA ASP A 171 -0.79 -15.46 13.06
C ASP A 171 -1.10 -15.55 11.56
N ILE A 172 -2.30 -16.03 11.23
CA ILE A 172 -2.86 -15.95 9.87
C ILE A 172 -2.84 -14.50 9.34
N GLN A 173 -3.05 -13.51 10.22
CA GLN A 173 -3.16 -12.12 9.79
C GLN A 173 -1.84 -11.61 9.23
N LEU A 174 -0.71 -12.13 9.72
CA LEU A 174 0.60 -11.79 9.15
C LEU A 174 0.68 -12.15 7.66
N TYR A 175 0.17 -13.32 7.26
CA TYR A 175 0.14 -13.71 5.85
C TYR A 175 -0.86 -12.87 5.06
N LEU A 176 -2.07 -12.66 5.60
CA LEU A 176 -3.10 -11.87 4.93
C LEU A 176 -2.64 -10.42 4.71
N ASP A 177 -2.05 -9.79 5.71
CA ASP A 177 -1.48 -8.44 5.66
C ASP A 177 -0.35 -8.35 4.65
N ARG A 178 0.53 -9.36 4.60
CA ARG A 178 1.62 -9.42 3.61
C ARG A 178 1.09 -9.57 2.19
N ILE A 179 0.10 -10.44 1.96
CA ILE A 179 -0.56 -10.58 0.65
C ILE A 179 -1.21 -9.25 0.25
N GLN A 180 -1.94 -8.61 1.17
CA GLN A 180 -2.61 -7.33 0.91
C GLN A 180 -1.62 -6.21 0.61
N LYS A 181 -0.53 -6.10 1.37
CA LYS A 181 0.53 -5.13 1.15
C LYS A 181 1.17 -5.29 -0.24
N THR A 182 1.56 -6.52 -0.59
CA THR A 182 2.14 -6.82 -1.92
C THR A 182 1.14 -6.52 -3.04
N SER A 183 -0.13 -6.86 -2.84
CA SER A 183 -1.21 -6.57 -3.81
C SER A 183 -1.38 -5.06 -4.04
N LEU A 184 -1.41 -4.25 -2.97
CA LEU A 184 -1.49 -2.79 -3.08
C LEU A 184 -0.29 -2.20 -3.84
N GLN A 185 0.92 -2.68 -3.57
CA GLN A 185 2.13 -2.25 -4.27
C GLN A 185 2.07 -2.61 -5.77
N LEU A 186 1.67 -3.84 -6.10
CA LEU A 186 1.51 -4.27 -7.49
C LEU A 186 0.41 -3.49 -8.23
N HIS A 187 -0.69 -3.13 -7.56
CA HIS A 187 -1.72 -2.26 -8.13
C HIS A 187 -1.19 -0.85 -8.43
N HIS A 188 -0.37 -0.29 -7.54
CA HIS A 188 0.29 1.00 -7.78
C HIS A 188 1.27 0.94 -8.97
N CYS A 189 2.07 -0.13 -9.07
CA CYS A 189 2.92 -0.36 -10.24
C CYS A 189 2.11 -0.52 -11.51
N LEU A 190 0.98 -1.24 -11.47
CA LEU A 190 0.11 -1.46 -12.62
C LEU A 190 -0.50 -0.13 -13.13
N SER A 191 -0.94 0.74 -12.22
CA SER A 191 -1.39 2.10 -12.57
C SER A 191 -0.29 2.88 -13.29
N SER A 192 0.92 2.89 -12.72
CA SER A 192 2.09 3.56 -13.30
C SER A 192 2.46 3.00 -14.69
N LEU A 193 2.43 1.67 -14.85
CA LEU A 193 2.67 1.00 -16.13
C LEU A 193 1.61 1.38 -17.18
N ASN A 194 0.35 1.47 -16.79
CA ASN A 194 -0.71 1.85 -17.72
C ASN A 194 -0.53 3.28 -18.23
N ALA A 195 -0.28 4.24 -17.34
CA ALA A 195 0.00 5.62 -17.72
C ALA A 195 1.23 5.72 -18.64
N LEU A 196 2.30 5.00 -18.29
CA LEU A 196 3.54 5.01 -19.08
C LEU A 196 3.36 4.34 -20.45
N LEU A 197 2.62 3.23 -20.53
CA LEU A 197 2.23 2.60 -21.80
C LEU A 197 1.44 3.56 -22.68
N GLU A 198 0.48 4.28 -22.09
CA GLU A 198 -0.35 5.24 -22.81
C GLU A 198 0.46 6.34 -23.51
N LEU A 199 1.56 6.78 -22.87
CA LEU A 199 2.52 7.70 -23.48
C LEU A 199 3.38 7.00 -24.53
N THR A 200 3.92 5.83 -24.20
CA THR A 200 4.90 5.11 -25.02
C THR A 200 4.32 4.66 -26.36
N TRP A 201 3.01 4.38 -26.43
CA TRP A 201 2.31 4.05 -27.68
C TRP A 201 2.42 5.11 -28.77
N ASN A 202 2.66 6.38 -28.40
CA ASN A 202 2.87 7.48 -29.33
C ASN A 202 4.35 7.76 -29.55
N THR A 203 5.21 6.75 -29.46
CA THR A 203 6.66 6.88 -29.66
C THR A 203 7.14 5.82 -30.65
N PRO A 204 8.29 6.00 -31.34
CA PRO A 204 8.86 4.98 -32.20
C PRO A 204 9.54 3.83 -31.41
N ARG A 205 9.45 3.83 -30.08
CA ARG A 205 10.17 2.92 -29.19
C ARG A 205 9.41 1.61 -28.98
N LEU A 206 9.33 0.79 -30.04
CA LEU A 206 8.72 -0.55 -29.99
C LEU A 206 9.30 -1.41 -28.87
N ASP A 207 10.61 -1.28 -28.61
CA ASP A 207 11.31 -1.98 -27.53
C ASP A 207 10.74 -1.67 -26.14
N LEU A 208 10.33 -0.41 -25.89
CA LEU A 208 9.73 -0.01 -24.63
C LEU A 208 8.27 -0.48 -24.53
N ILE A 209 7.52 -0.43 -25.63
CA ILE A 209 6.14 -0.93 -25.69
C ILE A 209 6.10 -2.42 -25.33
N GLU A 210 6.97 -3.22 -25.92
CA GLU A 210 7.07 -4.66 -25.63
C GLU A 210 7.43 -4.93 -24.16
N LYS A 211 8.46 -4.25 -23.64
CA LYS A 211 8.89 -4.38 -22.24
C LYS A 211 7.78 -4.03 -21.25
N LEU A 212 7.13 -2.89 -21.45
CA LEU A 212 6.06 -2.42 -20.56
C LEU A 212 4.81 -3.32 -20.67
N THR A 213 4.49 -3.82 -21.87
CA THR A 213 3.37 -4.76 -22.07
C THR A 213 3.65 -6.11 -21.38
N PHE A 214 4.88 -6.61 -21.50
CA PHE A 214 5.32 -7.80 -20.79
C PHE A 214 5.24 -7.59 -19.27
N ALA A 215 5.78 -6.49 -18.76
CA ALA A 215 5.75 -6.14 -17.34
C ALA A 215 4.32 -6.06 -16.80
N LYS A 216 3.42 -5.38 -17.53
CA LYS A 216 1.99 -5.30 -17.20
C LYS A 216 1.36 -6.69 -17.12
N THR A 217 1.66 -7.55 -18.08
CA THR A 217 1.12 -8.92 -18.11
C THR A 217 1.64 -9.74 -16.94
N SER A 218 2.91 -9.62 -16.59
CA SER A 218 3.53 -10.30 -15.44
C SER A 218 2.93 -9.83 -14.11
N VAL A 219 2.78 -8.52 -13.92
CA VAL A 219 2.12 -7.95 -12.73
C VAL A 219 0.67 -8.42 -12.63
N GLN A 220 -0.09 -8.42 -13.73
CA GLN A 220 -1.47 -8.88 -13.73
C GLN A 220 -1.59 -10.37 -13.37
N LYS A 221 -0.67 -11.21 -13.88
CA LYS A 221 -0.62 -12.64 -13.52
C LYS A 221 -0.41 -12.83 -12.01
N VAL A 222 0.53 -12.09 -11.43
CA VAL A 222 0.81 -12.19 -10.00
C VAL A 222 -0.34 -11.64 -9.14
N LEU A 223 -0.97 -10.53 -9.55
CA LEU A 223 -2.18 -10.04 -8.88
C LEU A 223 -3.30 -11.10 -8.88
N ASN A 224 -3.50 -11.79 -10.01
CA ASN A 224 -4.48 -12.88 -10.08
C ASN A 224 -4.09 -14.08 -9.21
N GLN A 225 -2.78 -14.36 -9.06
CA GLN A 225 -2.28 -15.43 -8.18
C GLN A 225 -2.45 -15.09 -6.69
N LEU A 226 -2.16 -13.84 -6.30
CA LEU A 226 -2.40 -13.35 -4.93
C LEU A 226 -3.89 -13.45 -4.59
N GLY A 227 -4.76 -13.08 -5.53
CA GLY A 227 -6.21 -13.17 -5.41
C GLY A 227 -6.82 -12.09 -4.52
N GLN A 228 -8.03 -12.33 -4.02
CA GLN A 228 -8.79 -11.38 -3.20
C GLN A 228 -9.22 -12.01 -1.86
N PRO A 229 -9.33 -11.23 -0.78
CA PRO A 229 -9.64 -11.72 0.57
C PRO A 229 -11.08 -12.24 0.76
N GLY A 230 -11.96 -12.01 -0.22
CA GLY A 230 -13.38 -12.37 -0.16
C GLY A 230 -14.18 -11.51 0.83
N ASP A 231 -15.44 -11.25 0.49
CA ASP A 231 -16.42 -10.56 1.34
C ASP A 231 -17.57 -11.52 1.71
N GLU A 232 -18.59 -11.06 2.45
CA GLU A 232 -19.77 -11.89 2.80
C GLU A 232 -20.48 -12.51 1.58
N ALA A 233 -20.32 -11.91 0.40
CA ALA A 233 -20.92 -12.36 -0.86
C ALA A 233 -19.96 -13.12 -1.78
N THR A 234 -18.65 -13.05 -1.56
CA THR A 234 -17.63 -13.56 -2.49
C THR A 234 -16.58 -14.37 -1.76
N SER A 235 -16.34 -15.60 -2.23
CA SER A 235 -15.29 -16.43 -1.66
C SER A 235 -13.90 -15.84 -1.92
N PRO A 236 -12.96 -15.99 -0.99
CA PRO A 236 -11.57 -15.63 -1.21
C PRO A 236 -11.01 -16.39 -2.41
N THR A 237 -10.01 -15.82 -3.09
CA THR A 237 -9.36 -16.42 -4.27
C THR A 237 -7.84 -16.40 -4.13
N GLY A 238 -7.13 -17.19 -4.95
CA GLY A 238 -5.67 -17.17 -5.02
C GLY A 238 -4.99 -17.58 -3.70
N LEU A 239 -3.90 -16.91 -3.36
CA LEU A 239 -3.16 -17.13 -2.12
C LEU A 239 -3.99 -16.79 -0.88
N PHE A 240 -4.91 -15.83 -0.93
CA PHE A 240 -5.85 -15.59 0.17
C PHE A 240 -6.68 -16.83 0.50
N ALA A 241 -7.28 -17.45 -0.52
CA ALA A 241 -8.07 -18.68 -0.34
C ALA A 241 -7.22 -19.81 0.21
N LYS A 242 -5.98 -19.93 -0.28
CA LYS A 242 -5.04 -20.97 0.14
C LYS A 242 -4.65 -20.83 1.61
N VAL A 243 -4.33 -19.61 2.05
CA VAL A 243 -4.05 -19.32 3.46
C VAL A 243 -5.27 -19.68 4.31
N ILE A 244 -6.45 -19.17 3.97
CA ILE A 244 -7.68 -19.46 4.72
C ILE A 244 -7.93 -20.97 4.81
N HIS A 245 -7.83 -21.69 3.69
CA HIS A 245 -8.01 -23.14 3.66
C HIS A 245 -6.97 -23.90 4.50
N LEU A 246 -5.69 -23.47 4.49
CA LEU A 246 -4.64 -24.08 5.33
C LEU A 246 -4.98 -23.97 6.82
N PHE A 247 -5.44 -22.80 7.25
CA PHE A 247 -5.82 -22.57 8.65
C PHE A 247 -7.16 -23.21 9.01
N GLU A 248 -8.12 -23.30 8.09
CA GLU A 248 -9.35 -24.07 8.30
C GLU A 248 -9.08 -25.57 8.49
N ASN A 249 -8.04 -26.11 7.83
CA ASN A 249 -7.63 -27.50 8.00
C ASN A 249 -7.04 -27.80 9.38
N MET A 250 -6.66 -26.80 10.18
CA MET A 250 -6.23 -26.98 11.56
C MET A 250 -7.34 -27.59 12.44
N PHE A 251 -8.58 -27.27 12.12
CA PHE A 251 -9.75 -27.87 12.75
C PHE A 251 -10.13 -29.19 12.06
N LYS A 252 -9.28 -29.83 11.27
CA LYS A 252 -9.51 -31.22 10.81
C LYS A 252 -8.76 -32.20 11.73
N PRO A 253 -9.34 -33.37 12.04
CA PRO A 253 -8.65 -34.36 12.86
C PRO A 253 -7.48 -35.00 12.12
N GLU A 254 -6.35 -35.18 12.82
CA GLU A 254 -5.06 -35.66 12.28
C GLU A 254 -5.06 -37.15 11.86
N HIS A 255 -6.11 -37.90 12.18
CA HIS A 255 -6.24 -39.33 11.92
C HIS A 255 -7.54 -39.69 11.19
N SER A 256 -7.74 -39.13 10.00
CA SER A 256 -8.77 -39.58 9.06
C SER A 256 -8.31 -40.81 8.25
N LEU A 257 -7.76 -41.82 8.93
CA LEU A 257 -7.47 -43.14 8.31
C LEU A 257 -8.59 -44.17 8.53
N MET A 258 -9.58 -43.89 9.36
CA MET A 258 -10.79 -44.72 9.52
C MET A 258 -11.97 -43.82 9.90
N GLY A 259 -12.90 -43.59 8.97
CA GLY A 259 -14.29 -43.21 9.26
C GLY A 259 -14.56 -41.80 9.82
N LEU A 260 -14.93 -40.88 8.93
CA LEU A 260 -16.18 -40.09 9.03
C LEU A 260 -16.47 -39.16 10.24
N GLU A 261 -15.49 -38.59 10.91
CA GLU A 261 -15.76 -37.35 11.68
C GLU A 261 -14.74 -36.28 11.31
N ASN A 262 -15.10 -35.45 10.33
CA ASN A 262 -14.58 -34.07 10.32
C ASN A 262 -14.99 -33.46 11.66
N LEU A 263 -14.18 -32.59 12.28
CA LEU A 263 -14.74 -31.78 13.36
C LEU A 263 -15.89 -30.98 12.75
N ASP A 264 -17.11 -31.33 13.15
CA ASP A 264 -18.34 -30.73 12.63
C ASP A 264 -18.32 -29.23 12.95
N GLU A 265 -18.91 -28.41 12.09
CA GLU A 265 -19.00 -26.96 12.34
C GLU A 265 -19.72 -26.64 13.66
N GLU A 266 -20.46 -27.62 14.18
CA GLU A 266 -21.22 -27.60 15.42
C GLU A 266 -20.39 -27.93 16.68
N ILE A 267 -19.12 -28.33 16.56
CA ILE A 267 -18.32 -28.74 17.73
C ILE A 267 -18.16 -27.61 18.73
N PRO A 268 -18.33 -27.87 20.04
CA PRO A 268 -18.23 -26.85 21.07
C PRO A 268 -16.89 -26.12 21.05
N ILE A 269 -16.95 -24.81 21.24
CA ILE A 269 -15.77 -23.93 21.25
C ILE A 269 -14.65 -24.44 22.16
N LEU A 270 -14.97 -24.91 23.37
CA LEU A 270 -13.98 -25.37 24.34
C LEU A 270 -13.13 -26.53 23.82
N GLU A 271 -13.72 -27.46 23.07
CA GLU A 271 -13.00 -28.58 22.46
C GLU A 271 -12.10 -28.07 21.32
N ALA A 272 -12.59 -27.13 20.52
CA ALA A 272 -11.80 -26.52 19.45
C ALA A 272 -10.57 -25.74 19.98
N LEU A 273 -10.71 -25.09 21.13
CA LEU A 273 -9.63 -24.31 21.76
C LEU A 273 -8.42 -25.16 22.19
N THR A 274 -8.58 -26.48 22.31
CA THR A 274 -7.44 -27.41 22.54
C THR A 274 -6.43 -27.36 21.39
N LYS A 275 -6.86 -27.03 20.16
CA LYS A 275 -5.97 -26.81 19.00
C LYS A 275 -5.07 -25.58 19.17
N PHE A 276 -5.41 -24.66 20.06
CA PHE A 276 -4.55 -23.54 20.43
C PHE A 276 -3.65 -23.84 21.64
N SER A 277 -3.56 -25.12 22.02
CA SER A 277 -2.90 -25.56 23.25
C SER A 277 -3.50 -24.97 24.53
N LEU A 278 -4.80 -24.68 24.53
CA LEU A 278 -5.55 -24.27 25.71
C LEU A 278 -6.15 -25.53 26.35
N TRP A 279 -5.48 -26.07 27.37
CA TRP A 279 -5.84 -27.36 27.98
C TRP A 279 -6.33 -27.20 29.41
N TYR A 280 -5.88 -26.14 30.10
CA TYR A 280 -6.06 -25.96 31.53
C TYR A 280 -6.86 -24.71 31.83
N VAL A 281 -7.54 -24.69 32.98
CA VAL A 281 -8.32 -23.54 33.45
C VAL A 281 -7.48 -22.26 33.53
N VAL A 282 -6.18 -22.40 33.84
CA VAL A 282 -5.23 -21.28 33.87
C VAL A 282 -5.10 -20.60 32.50
N ASP A 283 -5.17 -21.35 31.40
CA ASP A 283 -5.03 -20.81 30.06
C ASP A 283 -6.20 -19.88 29.72
N TYR A 284 -7.42 -20.24 30.12
CA TYR A 284 -8.61 -19.41 29.93
C TYR A 284 -8.63 -18.18 30.86
N TRP A 285 -8.10 -18.33 32.08
CA TRP A 285 -7.94 -17.20 33.00
C TRP A 285 -6.94 -16.16 32.46
N GLU A 286 -5.81 -16.61 31.90
CA GLU A 286 -4.83 -15.73 31.23
C GLU A 286 -5.43 -14.97 30.04
N LEU A 287 -6.42 -15.56 29.35
CA LEU A 287 -7.18 -14.92 28.27
C LEU A 287 -8.26 -13.95 28.77
N GLY A 288 -8.44 -13.81 30.09
CA GLY A 288 -9.44 -12.93 30.70
C GLY A 288 -10.87 -13.47 30.66
N LEU A 289 -11.06 -14.77 30.38
CA LEU A 289 -12.39 -15.40 30.30
C LEU A 289 -12.98 -15.76 31.68
N LEU A 290 -12.25 -15.52 32.76
CA LEU A 290 -12.68 -15.73 34.15
C LEU A 290 -12.50 -14.44 34.97
N PRO A 291 -13.30 -13.39 34.73
CA PRO A 291 -13.13 -12.07 35.34
C PRO A 291 -13.42 -12.05 36.85
N SER A 292 -14.15 -13.05 37.35
CA SER A 292 -14.46 -13.26 38.77
C SER A 292 -13.21 -13.68 39.58
N ILE A 293 -12.22 -14.28 38.93
CA ILE A 293 -10.99 -14.79 39.52
C ILE A 293 -9.86 -13.76 39.41
N LYS A 294 -9.38 -13.26 40.55
CA LYS A 294 -8.33 -12.21 40.60
C LYS A 294 -6.93 -12.79 40.76
N GLN A 295 -6.81 -13.97 41.34
CA GLN A 295 -5.54 -14.59 41.71
C GLN A 295 -5.50 -16.04 41.23
N ARG A 296 -4.31 -16.50 40.80
CA ARG A 296 -4.11 -17.84 40.22
C ARG A 296 -4.46 -18.96 41.20
N GLU A 297 -4.24 -18.73 42.49
CA GLU A 297 -4.52 -19.66 43.58
C GLU A 297 -6.02 -19.98 43.67
N GLN A 298 -6.89 -19.06 43.23
CA GLN A 298 -8.34 -19.25 43.27
C GLN A 298 -8.85 -20.21 42.17
N LEU A 299 -7.99 -20.63 41.24
CA LEU A 299 -8.39 -21.54 40.15
C LEU A 299 -8.52 -22.99 40.58
N ASN A 300 -8.00 -23.35 41.76
CA ASN A 300 -8.12 -24.70 42.31
C ASN A 300 -8.51 -24.61 43.78
N LEU A 301 -9.39 -25.51 44.23
CA LEU A 301 -9.64 -25.72 45.64
C LEU A 301 -8.46 -26.49 46.28
N ASP A 302 -8.19 -26.21 47.55
CA ASP A 302 -7.12 -26.88 48.30
C ASP A 302 -7.47 -28.37 48.52
N PRO A 303 -6.69 -29.32 47.97
CA PRO A 303 -6.94 -30.76 48.13
C PRO A 303 -6.85 -31.23 49.58
N ALA A 304 -6.24 -30.45 50.48
CA ALA A 304 -6.18 -30.77 51.91
C ALA A 304 -7.50 -30.48 52.64
N VAL A 305 -8.35 -29.63 52.07
CA VAL A 305 -9.59 -29.14 52.68
C VAL A 305 -10.84 -29.71 51.99
N TYR A 306 -10.76 -29.95 50.68
CA TYR A 306 -11.89 -30.37 49.85
C TYR A 306 -11.71 -31.77 49.29
N SER A 307 -12.81 -32.50 49.13
CA SER A 307 -12.81 -33.81 48.49
C SER A 307 -12.49 -33.70 47.00
N GLU A 308 -12.00 -34.80 46.41
CA GLU A 308 -11.71 -34.86 44.97
C GLU A 308 -12.94 -34.53 44.12
N LYS A 309 -14.13 -34.94 44.59
CA LYS A 309 -15.40 -34.62 43.93
C LYS A 309 -15.69 -33.12 43.92
N GLU A 310 -15.54 -32.45 45.06
CA GLU A 310 -15.75 -30.99 45.16
C GLU A 310 -14.74 -30.22 44.29
N CYS A 311 -13.49 -30.69 44.23
CA CYS A 311 -12.47 -30.14 43.34
C CYS A 311 -12.84 -30.28 41.85
N LEU A 312 -13.42 -31.42 41.45
CA LEU A 312 -13.89 -31.65 40.08
C LEU A 312 -15.11 -30.79 39.75
N ASP A 313 -16.12 -30.76 40.63
CA ASP A 313 -17.33 -29.96 40.48
C ASP A 313 -16.99 -28.47 40.31
N TYR A 314 -16.01 -27.98 41.08
CA TYR A 314 -15.52 -26.60 40.97
C TYR A 314 -14.86 -26.31 39.62
N ARG A 315 -14.01 -27.21 39.12
CA ARG A 315 -13.39 -27.07 37.79
C ARG A 315 -14.44 -27.08 36.67
N GLU A 316 -15.46 -27.93 36.78
CA GLU A 316 -16.57 -27.96 35.82
C GLU A 316 -17.36 -26.65 35.84
N GLN A 317 -17.57 -26.06 37.02
CA GLN A 317 -18.21 -24.75 37.15
C GLN A 317 -17.40 -23.63 36.46
N LEU A 318 -16.07 -23.62 36.64
CA LEU A 318 -15.20 -22.66 35.97
C LEU A 318 -15.25 -22.83 34.44
N LEU A 319 -15.22 -24.06 33.93
CA LEU A 319 -15.35 -24.31 32.49
C LEU A 319 -16.73 -23.89 31.93
N LYS A 320 -17.80 -24.05 32.72
CA LYS A 320 -19.14 -23.53 32.35
C LYS A 320 -19.14 -21.99 32.28
N GLU A 321 -18.48 -21.31 33.20
CA GLU A 321 -18.31 -19.85 33.16
C GLU A 321 -17.54 -19.40 31.90
N VAL A 322 -16.44 -20.09 31.57
CA VAL A 322 -15.68 -19.83 30.33
C VAL A 322 -16.57 -19.99 29.09
N SER A 323 -17.33 -21.09 29.00
CA SER A 323 -18.25 -21.34 27.88
C SER A 323 -19.31 -20.24 27.74
N GLN A 324 -19.87 -19.77 28.87
CA GLN A 324 -20.83 -18.68 28.87
C GLN A 324 -20.22 -17.36 28.40
N ASN A 325 -19.00 -17.03 28.84
CA ASN A 325 -18.31 -15.80 28.46
C ASN A 325 -17.91 -15.81 26.97
N LEU A 326 -17.47 -16.95 26.45
CA LEU A 326 -17.22 -17.13 25.01
C LEU A 326 -18.51 -16.97 24.20
N ALA A 327 -19.61 -17.58 24.64
CA ALA A 327 -20.91 -17.46 23.97
C ALA A 327 -21.46 -16.03 23.98
N GLN A 328 -21.23 -15.25 25.05
CA GLN A 328 -21.57 -13.83 25.11
C GLN A 328 -20.79 -12.99 24.09
N LYS A 329 -19.55 -13.39 23.79
CA LYS A 329 -18.72 -12.81 22.73
C LYS A 329 -19.05 -13.36 21.33
N GLY A 330 -20.08 -14.21 21.20
CA GLY A 330 -20.50 -14.78 19.91
C GLY A 330 -19.73 -16.02 19.47
N LEU A 331 -18.90 -16.61 20.35
CA LEU A 331 -18.12 -17.82 20.08
C LEU A 331 -18.77 -19.03 20.75
N LYS A 332 -19.49 -19.85 19.98
CA LYS A 332 -20.15 -21.07 20.48
C LYS A 332 -19.55 -22.33 19.88
N THR A 333 -19.21 -22.29 18.59
CA THR A 333 -18.73 -23.47 17.87
C THR A 333 -17.50 -23.19 16.99
N VAL A 334 -16.95 -24.24 16.38
CA VAL A 334 -15.90 -24.14 15.35
C VAL A 334 -16.33 -23.22 14.20
N CYS A 335 -17.61 -23.24 13.82
CA CYS A 335 -18.16 -22.33 12.79
C CYS A 335 -17.87 -20.86 13.13
N ASP A 336 -18.09 -20.48 14.39
CA ASP A 336 -17.87 -19.10 14.84
C ASP A 336 -16.39 -18.71 14.81
N LEU A 337 -15.47 -19.63 15.19
CA LEU A 337 -14.02 -19.42 15.05
C LEU A 337 -13.63 -19.17 13.60
N LYS A 338 -14.10 -20.02 12.67
CA LYS A 338 -13.83 -19.86 11.23
C LYS A 338 -14.41 -18.56 10.69
N LYS A 339 -15.66 -18.25 11.04
CA LYS A 339 -16.36 -17.02 10.66
C LYS A 339 -15.60 -15.76 11.10
N HIS A 340 -15.08 -15.77 12.33
CA HIS A 340 -14.29 -14.67 12.88
C HIS A 340 -12.78 -14.76 12.54
N ARG A 341 -12.37 -15.74 11.73
CA ARG A 341 -10.98 -15.99 11.32
C ARG A 341 -10.02 -16.14 12.51
N ILE A 342 -10.49 -16.77 13.58
CA ILE A 342 -9.72 -17.03 14.80
C ILE A 342 -9.06 -18.41 14.68
N PHE A 343 -7.75 -18.41 14.43
CA PHE A 343 -6.97 -19.64 14.19
C PHE A 343 -5.75 -19.77 15.10
N SER A 344 -5.64 -18.96 16.16
CA SER A 344 -4.55 -19.04 17.13
C SER A 344 -4.94 -18.46 18.49
N LYS A 345 -4.16 -18.77 19.55
CA LYS A 345 -4.32 -18.16 20.88
C LYS A 345 -4.20 -16.62 20.81
N LYS A 346 -3.31 -16.11 19.95
CA LYS A 346 -3.10 -14.66 19.76
C LYS A 346 -4.30 -13.99 19.10
N SER A 347 -4.82 -14.55 18.01
CA SER A 347 -6.02 -14.02 17.34
C SER A 347 -7.25 -14.08 18.24
N LEU A 348 -7.39 -15.14 19.04
CA LEU A 348 -8.43 -15.24 20.06
C LEU A 348 -8.30 -14.14 21.11
N SER A 349 -7.10 -13.92 21.65
CA SER A 349 -6.86 -12.86 22.63
C SER A 349 -7.21 -11.48 22.07
N HIS A 350 -6.86 -11.20 20.81
CA HIS A 350 -7.20 -9.93 20.18
C HIS A 350 -8.72 -9.76 20.03
N TYR A 351 -9.41 -10.80 19.57
CA TYR A 351 -10.88 -10.80 19.43
C TYR A 351 -11.61 -10.58 20.75
N LEU A 352 -11.11 -11.18 21.84
CA LEU A 352 -11.73 -11.03 23.16
C LEU A 352 -11.53 -9.62 23.75
N GLN A 353 -10.45 -8.93 23.36
CA GLN A 353 -10.10 -7.57 23.80
C GLN A 353 -10.77 -6.47 22.96
N SER A 354 -11.14 -6.76 21.71
CA SER A 354 -12.08 -5.93 20.94
C SER A 354 -13.51 -6.04 21.47
#